data_AF-A0A7I9XQL9-F1
#
_entry.id   AF-A0A7I9XQL9-F1
#
_cell.length_a   1.000
_cell.length_b   1.000
_cell.length_c   1.000
_cell.angle_alpha   90.00
_cell.angle_beta   90.00
_cell.angle_gamma   90.00
#
_symmetry.space_group_name_H-M   'P 1'
#
loop_
_entity.id
_entity.type
_entity.pdbx_description
1 polymer ?
#
loop_
_entity_poly.entity_id
_entity_poly.type
_entity_poly.pdbx_seq_one_letter_code
_entity_poly.pdbx_strand_id
1 'polypeptide(L)'
;MRNGASQLPGAVSSRYSENSCFLILLCVSPGAKMFGMVSTNVAGARLYGGVEAAERRASRRARLLEAGLDLLGADVPQIADLTVRGICRQAGLTARYFYESFTDKEEFVSAVFDSVIAELAAKTQSVVKAAPPGEQTRAGIANIVRTIAGDARIGRLLFGVHLSNAVVVRKRVESSVLLAMLSGQHAGTALRLPENDRIRAAGHFVVGGVAQTISAWLAGEVRFKPERLIEQLAALLDKLGDPALYRD
;
A
#
# COMPACT_ATOMS: atom_id res chain seq x y z
N MET A 1 -48.75 -3.14 48.03
CA MET A 1 -47.51 -2.41 47.68
C MET A 1 -46.78 -3.23 46.62
N ARG A 2 -46.33 -2.57 45.54
CA ARG A 2 -46.02 -3.15 44.22
C ARG A 2 -44.70 -3.93 44.15
N ASN A 3 -44.70 -4.95 43.28
CA ASN A 3 -43.58 -5.74 42.74
C ASN A 3 -42.48 -4.88 42.08
N GLY A 4 -41.26 -5.45 41.98
CA GLY A 4 -40.23 -4.97 41.04
C GLY A 4 -38.92 -5.77 41.11
N ALA A 5 -38.88 -6.91 40.40
CA ALA A 5 -37.69 -7.73 40.21
C ALA A 5 -36.69 -7.10 39.22
N SER A 6 -35.40 -7.24 39.53
CA SER A 6 -34.23 -7.37 38.65
C SER A 6 -34.34 -6.87 37.20
N GLN A 7 -33.60 -5.81 36.86
CA GLN A 7 -33.18 -5.50 35.49
C GLN A 7 -31.70 -5.13 35.44
N LEU A 8 -30.92 -6.00 34.79
CA LEU A 8 -29.56 -5.80 34.30
C LEU A 8 -29.56 -4.81 33.11
N PRO A 9 -28.44 -4.13 32.82
CA PRO A 9 -28.40 -3.02 31.88
C PRO A 9 -28.61 -3.47 30.44
N GLY A 10 -29.53 -2.79 29.77
CA GLY A 10 -29.91 -3.00 28.38
C GLY A 10 -28.74 -2.77 27.42
N ALA A 11 -28.64 -3.69 26.46
CA ALA A 11 -27.75 -3.67 25.32
C ALA A 11 -27.87 -2.36 24.52
N VAL A 12 -26.77 -1.60 24.44
CA VAL A 12 -26.56 -0.62 23.36
C VAL A 12 -26.11 -1.40 22.13
N SER A 13 -27.08 -1.94 21.40
CA SER A 13 -26.84 -2.63 20.14
C SER A 13 -26.72 -1.64 18.98
N SER A 14 -25.69 -1.87 18.17
CA SER A 14 -25.77 -1.85 16.71
C SER A 14 -26.16 -0.52 16.04
N ARG A 15 -25.17 0.37 15.87
CA ARG A 15 -25.18 1.38 14.78
C ARG A 15 -23.79 1.94 14.43
N TYR A 16 -22.74 1.16 14.66
CA TYR A 16 -21.34 1.56 14.48
C TYR A 16 -20.68 1.01 13.19
N SER A 17 -21.38 0.27 12.33
CA SER A 17 -20.71 -0.58 11.31
C SER A 17 -20.65 -0.06 9.87
N GLU A 18 -21.03 1.19 9.56
CA GLU A 18 -21.11 1.61 8.14
C GLU A 18 -20.04 2.61 7.68
N ASN A 19 -19.29 3.26 8.57
CA ASN A 19 -18.37 4.34 8.17
C ASN A 19 -16.86 4.00 8.23
N SER A 20 -16.48 2.76 8.54
CA SER A 20 -15.08 2.35 8.65
C SER A 20 -14.42 1.93 7.32
N CYS A 21 -15.15 1.97 6.20
CA CYS A 21 -14.77 1.22 5.00
C CYS A 21 -14.06 2.03 3.88
N PHE A 22 -13.82 3.34 4.05
CA PHE A 22 -13.65 4.22 2.89
C PHE A 22 -12.22 4.66 2.51
N LEU A 23 -11.15 4.29 3.22
CA LEU A 23 -9.82 4.92 3.00
C LEU A 23 -8.68 4.01 2.56
N ILE A 24 -8.99 2.76 2.20
CA ILE A 24 -8.19 2.06 1.18
C ILE A 24 -8.76 2.33 -0.24
N LEU A 25 -9.77 3.21 -0.35
CA LEU A 25 -10.55 3.47 -1.55
C LEU A 25 -10.03 4.59 -2.47
N LEU A 26 -8.92 5.26 -2.15
CA LEU A 26 -8.45 6.42 -2.93
C LEU A 26 -7.08 6.27 -3.62
N CYS A 27 -6.42 5.11 -3.56
CA CYS A 27 -5.15 4.89 -4.28
C CYS A 27 -5.31 4.40 -5.74
N VAL A 28 -6.44 4.68 -6.41
CA VAL A 28 -6.57 4.44 -7.86
C VAL A 28 -6.97 5.72 -8.60
N SER A 29 -5.93 6.48 -8.97
CA SER A 29 -5.83 7.42 -10.11
C SER A 29 -6.72 8.68 -10.18
N PRO A 30 -6.11 9.86 -10.42
CA PRO A 30 -6.66 10.89 -11.28
C PRO A 30 -5.84 10.94 -12.58
N GLY A 31 -6.25 10.19 -13.61
CA GLY A 31 -5.48 10.19 -14.86
C GLY A 31 -5.95 9.34 -16.04
N ALA A 32 -7.21 8.89 -16.09
CA ALA A 32 -7.75 8.26 -17.30
C ALA A 32 -8.67 9.25 -18.02
N LYS A 33 -8.15 9.93 -19.04
CA LYS A 33 -8.95 10.78 -19.92
C LYS A 33 -9.98 9.93 -20.66
N MET A 34 -11.23 10.28 -20.44
CA MET A 34 -12.41 9.91 -21.22
C MET A 34 -12.24 10.39 -22.66
N PHE A 35 -12.21 9.48 -23.65
CA PHE A 35 -12.37 9.83 -25.06
C PHE A 35 -13.52 9.01 -25.64
N GLY A 36 -14.50 9.77 -26.16
CA GLY A 36 -15.78 9.30 -26.64
C GLY A 36 -15.72 8.57 -27.98
N MET A 37 -16.74 7.76 -28.15
CA MET A 37 -17.10 6.89 -29.26
C MET A 37 -17.49 7.67 -30.53
N VAL A 38 -16.95 7.27 -31.68
CA VAL A 38 -17.61 7.38 -33.00
C VAL A 38 -17.38 6.07 -33.76
N SER A 39 -18.48 5.42 -34.13
CA SER A 39 -18.51 4.26 -35.04
C SER A 39 -18.56 4.72 -36.50
N THR A 40 -17.83 4.04 -37.39
CA THR A 40 -18.41 3.13 -38.42
C THR A 40 -17.32 2.41 -39.24
N ASN A 41 -17.22 1.10 -38.96
CA ASN A 41 -16.98 -0.08 -39.83
C ASN A 41 -16.02 -0.04 -41.05
N VAL A 42 -14.77 -0.53 -40.85
CA VAL A 42 -14.00 -1.50 -41.70
C VAL A 42 -12.87 -2.13 -40.84
N ALA A 43 -13.14 -3.06 -39.92
CA ALA A 43 -12.12 -3.36 -38.87
C ALA A 43 -12.10 -4.75 -38.19
N GLY A 44 -12.30 -5.87 -38.89
CA GLY A 44 -12.12 -7.21 -38.28
C GLY A 44 -10.67 -7.58 -37.93
N ALA A 45 -9.70 -7.24 -38.80
CA ALA A 45 -8.31 -7.66 -38.63
C ALA A 45 -7.41 -6.63 -37.90
N ARG A 46 -7.75 -5.33 -37.96
CA ARG A 46 -6.96 -4.25 -37.33
C ARG A 46 -7.22 -4.13 -35.82
N LEU A 47 -8.44 -4.42 -35.35
CA LEU A 47 -8.78 -4.42 -33.92
C LEU A 47 -8.09 -5.57 -33.18
N TYR A 48 -8.13 -6.80 -33.73
CA TYR A 48 -7.50 -7.96 -33.11
C TYR A 48 -5.96 -7.83 -33.06
N GLY A 49 -5.33 -7.37 -34.15
CA GLY A 49 -3.88 -7.13 -34.17
C GLY A 49 -3.42 -6.01 -33.21
N GLY A 50 -4.30 -5.03 -32.93
CA GLY A 50 -4.06 -3.97 -31.95
C GLY A 50 -4.08 -4.46 -30.51
N VAL A 51 -5.02 -5.34 -30.16
CA VAL A 51 -5.11 -5.97 -28.83
C VAL A 51 -3.87 -6.83 -28.56
N GLU A 52 -3.51 -7.72 -29.47
CA GLU A 52 -2.29 -8.54 -29.40
C GLU A 52 -0.99 -7.70 -29.28
N ALA A 53 -0.94 -6.55 -29.95
CA ALA A 53 0.19 -5.62 -29.82
C ALA A 53 0.21 -4.91 -28.47
N ALA A 54 -0.95 -4.52 -27.94
CA ALA A 54 -1.07 -3.89 -26.62
C ALA A 54 -0.73 -4.87 -25.49
N GLU A 55 -1.23 -6.11 -25.55
CA GLU A 55 -0.92 -7.17 -24.59
C GLU A 55 0.58 -7.49 -24.56
N ARG A 56 1.23 -7.60 -25.73
CA ARG A 56 2.69 -7.79 -25.79
C ARG A 56 3.45 -6.62 -25.18
N ARG A 57 3.00 -5.38 -25.36
CA ARG A 57 3.61 -4.22 -24.69
C ARG A 57 3.43 -4.28 -23.18
N ALA A 58 2.22 -4.57 -22.72
CA ALA A 58 1.92 -4.71 -21.29
C ALA A 58 2.77 -5.82 -20.64
N SER A 59 2.89 -6.97 -21.30
CA SER A 59 3.73 -8.08 -20.86
C SER A 59 5.22 -7.69 -20.76
N ARG A 60 5.75 -6.97 -21.76
CA ARG A 60 7.13 -6.45 -21.70
C ARG A 60 7.32 -5.44 -20.56
N ARG A 61 6.36 -4.52 -20.37
CA ARG A 61 6.39 -3.56 -19.27
C ARG A 61 6.38 -4.29 -17.92
N ALA A 62 5.52 -5.29 -17.73
CA ALA A 62 5.48 -6.08 -16.50
C ALA A 62 6.82 -6.77 -16.21
N ARG A 63 7.46 -7.37 -17.22
CA ARG A 63 8.81 -7.97 -17.09
C ARG A 63 9.88 -6.95 -16.70
N LEU A 64 9.80 -5.72 -17.24
CA LEU A 64 10.70 -4.63 -16.84
C LEU A 64 10.48 -4.25 -15.38
N LEU A 65 9.22 -4.12 -14.94
CA LEU A 65 8.89 -3.77 -13.56
C LEU A 65 9.35 -4.85 -12.56
N GLU A 66 9.14 -6.13 -12.89
CA GLU A 66 9.62 -7.25 -12.07
C GLU A 66 11.14 -7.25 -11.94
N ALA A 67 11.87 -7.04 -13.05
CA ALA A 67 13.32 -6.88 -13.03
C ALA A 67 13.77 -5.66 -12.21
N GLY A 68 12.95 -4.60 -12.18
CA GLY A 68 13.18 -3.45 -11.30
C GLY A 68 13.05 -3.81 -9.83
N LEU A 69 12.01 -4.58 -9.46
CA LEU A 69 11.80 -5.07 -8.10
C LEU A 69 12.94 -6.01 -7.67
N ASP A 70 13.41 -6.89 -8.55
CA ASP A 70 14.59 -7.73 -8.31
C ASP A 70 15.82 -6.90 -7.92
N LEU A 71 16.13 -5.89 -8.74
CA LEU A 71 17.35 -5.09 -8.58
C LEU A 71 17.28 -4.13 -7.39
N LEU A 72 16.15 -3.44 -7.22
CA LEU A 72 15.96 -2.47 -6.13
C LEU A 72 15.67 -3.17 -4.79
N GLY A 73 15.03 -4.33 -4.83
CA GLY A 73 14.72 -5.15 -3.67
C GLY A 73 15.78 -6.20 -3.35
N ALA A 74 16.97 -6.16 -3.95
CA ALA A 74 18.05 -7.12 -3.68
C ALA A 74 18.61 -7.01 -2.24
N ASP A 75 19.09 -8.13 -1.70
CA ASP A 75 19.70 -8.23 -0.37
C ASP A 75 21.22 -7.97 -0.39
N VAL A 76 21.63 -6.99 -1.19
CA VAL A 76 23.04 -6.60 -1.33
C VAL A 76 23.10 -5.09 -1.31
N PRO A 77 24.07 -4.46 -0.62
CA PRO A 77 24.30 -3.04 -0.73
C PRO A 77 24.41 -2.67 -2.21
N GLN A 78 23.53 -1.79 -2.69
CA GLN A 78 23.51 -1.37 -4.08
C GLN A 78 24.68 -0.41 -4.30
N ILE A 79 25.87 -0.99 -4.48
CA ILE A 79 27.15 -0.28 -4.68
C ILE A 79 27.23 0.29 -6.11
N ALA A 80 26.44 -0.24 -7.05
CA ALA A 80 26.37 0.23 -8.42
C ALA A 80 25.00 0.83 -8.74
N ASP A 81 25.02 2.03 -9.34
CA ASP A 81 23.86 2.69 -9.90
C ASP A 81 23.08 1.76 -10.83
N LEU A 82 21.75 1.74 -10.69
CA LEU A 82 20.87 1.02 -11.60
C LEU A 82 21.12 1.55 -13.05
N THR A 83 21.30 0.66 -14.02
CA THR A 83 21.56 1.04 -15.43
C THR A 83 20.53 0.42 -16.37
N VAL A 84 20.18 1.10 -17.46
CA VAL A 84 19.26 0.58 -18.50
C VAL A 84 19.74 -0.77 -19.03
N ARG A 85 21.05 -0.93 -19.25
CA ARG A 85 21.65 -2.19 -19.69
C ARG A 85 21.45 -3.30 -18.65
N GLY A 86 21.66 -3.01 -17.37
CA GLY A 86 21.43 -3.96 -16.27
C GLY A 86 19.97 -4.38 -16.18
N ILE A 87 19.04 -3.42 -16.23
CA ILE A 87 17.58 -3.65 -16.22
C ILE A 87 17.17 -4.55 -17.39
N CYS A 88 17.61 -4.21 -18.61
CA CYS A 88 17.27 -4.96 -19.82
C CYS A 88 17.81 -6.40 -19.76
N ARG A 89 19.03 -6.58 -19.25
CA ARG A 89 19.63 -7.91 -19.04
C ARG A 89 18.81 -8.72 -18.05
N GLN A 90 18.46 -8.15 -16.89
CA GLN A 90 17.63 -8.83 -15.89
C GLN A 90 16.24 -9.19 -16.44
N ALA A 91 15.63 -8.28 -17.18
CA ALA A 91 14.31 -8.49 -17.78
C ALA A 91 14.32 -9.44 -18.99
N GLY A 92 15.49 -9.76 -19.57
CA GLY A 92 15.61 -10.49 -20.84
C GLY A 92 15.01 -9.73 -22.03
N LEU A 93 15.21 -8.41 -22.07
CA LEU A 93 14.69 -7.48 -23.09
C LEU A 93 15.82 -6.60 -23.63
N THR A 94 15.53 -5.84 -24.69
CA THR A 94 16.49 -4.89 -25.29
C THR A 94 16.17 -3.45 -24.86
N ALA A 95 17.14 -2.54 -25.01
CA ALA A 95 16.97 -1.12 -24.71
C ALA A 95 15.81 -0.48 -25.50
N ARG A 96 15.53 -0.96 -26.72
CA ARG A 96 14.37 -0.52 -27.50
C ARG A 96 13.06 -0.66 -26.73
N TYR A 97 12.87 -1.79 -26.03
CA TYR A 97 11.64 -2.04 -25.27
C TYR A 97 11.58 -1.28 -23.96
N PHE A 98 12.74 -0.94 -23.39
CA PHE A 98 12.81 -0.01 -22.26
C PHE A 98 12.28 1.36 -22.66
N TYR A 99 12.84 1.95 -23.72
CA TYR A 99 12.42 3.28 -24.19
C TYR A 99 11.04 3.32 -24.85
N GLU A 100 10.47 2.16 -25.21
CA GLU A 100 9.05 2.05 -25.56
C GLU A 100 8.12 2.22 -24.34
N SER A 101 8.62 1.94 -23.13
CA SER A 101 7.83 1.90 -21.89
C SER A 101 8.14 3.03 -20.90
N PHE A 102 9.35 3.60 -20.96
CA PHE A 102 9.86 4.59 -20.01
C PHE A 102 10.79 5.59 -20.72
N THR A 103 10.69 6.87 -20.40
CA THR A 103 11.55 7.94 -20.91
C THR A 103 12.95 7.84 -20.35
N ASP A 104 13.07 7.48 -19.08
CA ASP A 104 14.34 7.44 -18.36
C ASP A 104 14.31 6.48 -17.16
N LYS A 105 15.43 6.45 -16.43
CA LYS A 105 15.62 5.60 -15.25
C LYS A 105 14.78 6.06 -14.06
N GLU A 106 14.57 7.35 -13.87
CA GLU A 106 13.79 7.86 -12.73
C GLU A 106 12.31 7.54 -12.88
N GLU A 107 11.76 7.69 -14.10
CA GLU A 107 10.40 7.27 -14.42
C GLU A 107 10.24 5.76 -14.20
N PHE A 108 11.21 4.97 -14.66
CA PHE A 108 11.23 3.53 -14.43
C PHE A 108 11.20 3.17 -12.94
N VAL A 109 12.10 3.75 -12.14
CA VAL A 109 12.15 3.46 -10.69
C VAL A 109 10.87 3.90 -9.98
N SER A 110 10.32 5.05 -10.36
CA SER A 110 9.04 5.53 -9.83
C SER A 110 7.92 4.55 -10.16
N ALA A 111 7.86 4.05 -11.39
CA ALA A 111 6.86 3.10 -11.83
C ALA A 111 6.97 1.73 -11.14
N VAL A 112 8.20 1.26 -10.84
CA VAL A 112 8.41 0.05 -10.04
C VAL A 112 7.83 0.24 -8.65
N PHE A 113 8.20 1.32 -7.97
CA PHE A 113 7.70 1.64 -6.64
C PHE A 113 6.17 1.75 -6.63
N ASP A 114 5.60 2.47 -7.59
CA ASP A 114 4.15 2.68 -7.70
C ASP A 114 3.40 1.39 -7.98
N SER A 115 3.95 0.50 -8.82
CA SER A 115 3.32 -0.80 -9.08
C SER A 115 3.23 -1.66 -7.81
N VAL A 116 4.29 -1.68 -7.00
CA VAL A 116 4.34 -2.45 -5.75
C VAL A 116 3.40 -1.87 -4.70
N ILE A 117 3.38 -0.55 -4.54
CA ILE A 117 2.45 0.12 -3.62
C ILE A 117 1.01 -0.11 -4.06
N ALA A 118 0.70 0.03 -5.35
CA ALA A 118 -0.66 -0.15 -5.87
C ALA A 118 -1.17 -1.59 -5.65
N GLU A 119 -0.34 -2.60 -5.93
CA GLU A 119 -0.70 -4.00 -5.70
C GLU A 119 -0.90 -4.30 -4.21
N LEU A 120 0.01 -3.83 -3.35
CA LEU A 120 -0.10 -4.02 -1.90
C LEU A 120 -1.34 -3.31 -1.35
N ALA A 121 -1.62 -2.08 -1.79
CA ALA A 121 -2.79 -1.32 -1.39
C ALA A 121 -4.09 -2.02 -1.83
N ALA A 122 -4.18 -2.48 -3.08
CA ALA A 122 -5.36 -3.19 -3.59
C ALA A 122 -5.64 -4.50 -2.83
N LYS A 123 -4.60 -5.30 -2.55
CA LYS A 123 -4.74 -6.52 -1.73
C LYS A 123 -5.18 -6.17 -0.30
N THR A 124 -4.54 -5.17 0.31
CA THR A 124 -4.89 -4.70 1.66
C THR A 124 -6.34 -4.21 1.72
N GLN A 125 -6.80 -3.52 0.68
CA GLN A 125 -8.18 -3.07 0.55
C GLN A 125 -9.16 -4.23 0.58
N SER A 126 -8.90 -5.22 -0.27
CA SER A 126 -9.77 -6.37 -0.43
C SER A 126 -9.93 -7.13 0.88
N VAL A 127 -8.81 -7.39 1.59
CA VAL A 127 -8.86 -8.13 2.86
C VAL A 127 -9.53 -7.35 3.99
N VAL A 128 -9.31 -6.04 4.06
CA VAL A 128 -9.92 -5.19 5.10
C VAL A 128 -11.41 -5.08 4.87
N LYS A 129 -11.85 -4.88 3.63
CA LYS A 129 -13.28 -4.81 3.28
C LYS A 129 -14.01 -6.12 3.59
N ALA A 130 -13.33 -7.25 3.45
CA ALA A 130 -13.89 -8.56 3.76
C ALA A 130 -13.88 -8.91 5.27
N ALA A 131 -13.13 -8.16 6.09
CA ALA A 131 -12.98 -8.45 7.52
C ALA A 131 -14.17 -7.93 8.34
N PRO A 132 -14.54 -8.60 9.44
CA PRO A 132 -15.54 -8.09 10.38
C PRO A 132 -15.16 -6.72 10.98
N PRO A 133 -16.15 -5.89 11.35
CA PRO A 133 -15.90 -4.69 12.14
C PRO A 133 -15.09 -5.01 13.41
N GLY A 134 -14.08 -4.19 13.71
CA GLY A 134 -13.14 -4.44 14.81
C GLY A 134 -11.92 -5.29 14.44
N GLU A 135 -11.96 -6.09 13.37
CA GLU A 135 -10.81 -6.90 12.93
C GLU A 135 -10.06 -6.29 11.73
N GLN A 136 -10.61 -5.23 11.14
CA GLN A 136 -10.09 -4.55 9.95
C GLN A 136 -8.62 -4.12 10.09
N THR A 137 -8.25 -3.48 11.21
CA THR A 137 -6.86 -3.05 11.47
C THR A 137 -5.91 -4.24 11.46
N ARG A 138 -6.26 -5.32 12.18
CA ARG A 138 -5.47 -6.55 12.24
C ARG A 138 -5.38 -7.21 10.86
N ALA A 139 -6.46 -7.27 10.09
CA ALA A 139 -6.47 -7.84 8.75
C ALA A 139 -5.53 -7.10 7.78
N GLY A 140 -5.54 -5.76 7.83
CA GLY A 140 -4.65 -4.93 7.03
C GLY A 140 -3.17 -5.15 7.36
N ILE A 141 -2.82 -5.07 8.66
CA ILE A 141 -1.45 -5.33 9.13
C ILE A 141 -1.01 -6.76 8.78
N ALA A 142 -1.90 -7.75 8.95
CA ALA A 142 -1.60 -9.12 8.62
C ALA A 142 -1.26 -9.31 7.14
N ASN A 143 -1.98 -8.66 6.24
CA ASN A 143 -1.68 -8.71 4.81
C ASN A 143 -0.32 -8.09 4.48
N ILE A 144 0.00 -6.92 5.05
CA ILE A 144 1.29 -6.25 4.83
C ILE A 144 2.44 -7.15 5.30
N VAL A 145 2.40 -7.62 6.55
CA VAL A 145 3.47 -8.45 7.12
C VAL A 145 3.62 -9.78 6.36
N ARG A 146 2.51 -10.45 6.01
CA ARG A 146 2.56 -11.71 5.25
C ARG A 146 3.08 -11.50 3.83
N THR A 147 2.73 -10.38 3.18
CA THR A 147 3.25 -10.05 1.85
C THR A 147 4.77 -9.89 1.90
N ILE A 148 5.27 -9.17 2.90
CA ILE A 148 6.71 -8.97 3.09
C ILE A 148 7.42 -10.27 3.48
N ALA A 149 6.82 -11.10 4.33
CA ALA A 149 7.37 -12.39 4.71
C ALA A 149 7.45 -13.36 3.51
N GLY A 150 6.49 -13.28 2.58
CA GLY A 150 6.47 -14.07 1.35
C GLY A 150 7.42 -13.55 0.27
N ASP A 151 7.65 -12.24 0.22
CA ASP A 151 8.60 -11.60 -0.69
C ASP A 151 9.36 -10.44 -0.02
N ALA A 152 10.56 -10.74 0.46
CA ALA A 152 11.43 -9.78 1.12
C ALA A 152 11.86 -8.62 0.20
N ARG A 153 11.77 -8.76 -1.13
CA ARG A 153 12.08 -7.67 -2.08
C ARG A 153 11.14 -6.50 -1.89
N ILE A 154 9.84 -6.79 -1.64
CA ILE A 154 8.82 -5.77 -1.35
C ILE A 154 9.16 -5.05 -0.05
N GLY A 155 9.46 -5.79 1.01
CA GLY A 155 9.83 -5.22 2.31
C GLY A 155 11.05 -4.32 2.19
N ARG A 156 12.10 -4.79 1.52
CA ARG A 156 13.30 -3.99 1.29
C ARG A 156 13.00 -2.75 0.47
N LEU A 157 12.25 -2.84 -0.64
CA LEU A 157 11.91 -1.68 -1.48
C LEU A 157 11.11 -0.61 -0.70
N LEU A 158 10.17 -1.01 0.15
CA LEU A 158 9.29 -0.09 0.86
C LEU A 158 9.87 0.42 2.19
N PHE A 159 10.61 -0.41 2.92
CA PHE A 159 11.01 -0.14 4.31
C PHE A 159 12.50 -0.39 4.61
N GLY A 160 13.29 -0.87 3.66
CA GLY A 160 14.69 -1.24 3.89
C GLY A 160 15.59 -0.06 4.26
N VAL A 161 16.53 -0.28 5.19
CA VAL A 161 17.43 0.74 5.75
C VAL A 161 18.64 1.09 4.88
N HIS A 162 19.00 0.25 3.91
CA HIS A 162 20.24 0.37 3.11
C HIS A 162 20.02 0.79 1.65
N LEU A 163 18.80 1.21 1.29
CA LEU A 163 18.48 1.62 -0.08
C LEU A 163 18.91 3.07 -0.34
N SER A 164 19.83 3.25 -1.30
CA SER A 164 20.46 4.53 -1.63
C SER A 164 19.87 5.23 -2.86
N ASN A 165 18.88 4.63 -3.54
CA ASN A 165 18.27 5.24 -4.71
C ASN A 165 17.39 6.45 -4.31
N ALA A 166 17.79 7.65 -4.76
CA ALA A 166 17.14 8.91 -4.40
C ALA A 166 15.64 8.98 -4.76
N VAL A 167 15.23 8.36 -5.87
CA VAL A 167 13.82 8.32 -6.29
C VAL A 167 13.01 7.46 -5.31
N VAL A 168 13.51 6.29 -4.93
CA VAL A 168 12.85 5.43 -3.94
C VAL A 168 12.72 6.15 -2.59
N VAL A 169 13.79 6.79 -2.13
CA VAL A 169 13.79 7.56 -0.87
C VAL A 169 12.72 8.66 -0.91
N ARG A 170 12.68 9.46 -1.99
CA ARG A 170 11.66 10.50 -2.19
C ARG A 170 10.24 9.92 -2.16
N LYS A 171 9.98 8.85 -2.92
CA LYS A 171 8.66 8.20 -3.01
C LYS A 171 8.19 7.63 -1.67
N ARG A 172 9.09 7.10 -0.83
CA ARG A 172 8.76 6.66 0.53
C ARG A 172 8.32 7.81 1.42
N VAL A 173 9.02 8.94 1.38
CA VAL A 173 8.64 10.13 2.15
C VAL A 173 7.26 10.64 1.70
N GLU A 174 7.07 10.83 0.40
CA GLU A 174 5.79 11.27 -0.18
C GLU A 174 4.64 10.33 0.21
N SER A 175 4.86 9.02 0.09
CA SER A 175 3.85 8.00 0.42
C SER A 175 3.56 7.95 1.92
N SER A 176 4.57 8.12 2.78
CA SER A 176 4.40 8.14 4.23
C SER A 176 3.59 9.36 4.69
N VAL A 177 3.87 10.54 4.11
CA VAL A 177 3.10 11.76 4.38
C VAL A 177 1.64 11.60 3.94
N LEU A 178 1.42 11.07 2.72
CA LEU A 178 0.07 10.81 2.21
C LEU A 178 -0.69 9.83 3.12
N LEU A 179 -0.08 8.70 3.46
CA LEU A 179 -0.70 7.69 4.34
C LEU A 179 -1.01 8.26 5.73
N ALA A 180 -0.15 9.10 6.28
CA ALA A 180 -0.38 9.73 7.59
C ALA A 180 -1.59 10.66 7.57
N MET A 181 -1.72 11.50 6.54
CA MET A 181 -2.89 12.37 6.36
C MET A 181 -4.18 11.55 6.22
N LEU A 182 -4.17 10.53 5.37
CA LEU A 182 -5.34 9.65 5.15
C LEU A 182 -5.72 8.89 6.42
N SER A 183 -4.73 8.44 7.20
CA SER A 183 -4.95 7.77 8.50
C SER A 183 -5.60 8.70 9.52
N GLY A 184 -5.15 9.96 9.60
CA GLY A 184 -5.77 10.97 10.47
C GLY A 184 -7.22 11.26 10.07
N GLN A 185 -7.49 11.49 8.78
CA GLN A 185 -8.85 11.72 8.29
C GLN A 185 -9.79 10.54 8.58
N HIS A 186 -9.29 9.32 8.41
CA HIS A 186 -10.02 8.10 8.75
C HIS A 186 -10.35 8.03 10.25
N ALA A 187 -9.36 8.24 11.12
CA ALA A 187 -9.57 8.24 12.56
C ALA A 187 -10.60 9.30 12.99
N GLY A 188 -10.52 10.53 12.45
CA GLY A 188 -11.52 11.57 12.71
C GLY A 188 -12.93 11.16 12.29
N THR A 189 -13.08 10.55 11.11
CA THR A 189 -14.37 10.08 10.60
C THR A 189 -14.93 8.92 11.44
N ALA A 190 -14.09 7.93 11.76
CA ALA A 190 -14.49 6.76 12.53
C ALA A 190 -14.87 7.12 13.97
N LEU A 191 -14.14 8.05 14.58
CA LEU A 191 -14.35 8.52 15.95
C LEU A 191 -15.39 9.66 16.04
N ARG A 192 -15.88 10.16 14.89
CA ARG A 192 -16.77 11.32 14.77
C ARG A 192 -16.21 12.56 15.47
N LEU A 193 -14.91 12.78 15.33
CA LEU A 193 -14.21 13.92 15.88
C LEU A 193 -13.91 14.93 14.76
N PRO A 194 -13.98 16.25 15.03
CA PRO A 194 -13.48 17.24 14.09
C PRO A 194 -11.98 17.04 13.89
N GLU A 195 -11.48 17.45 12.72
CA GLU A 195 -10.06 17.41 12.46
C GLU A 195 -9.31 18.31 13.46
N ASN A 196 -8.33 17.74 14.16
CA ASN A 196 -7.52 18.47 15.13
C ASN A 196 -6.06 17.98 15.09
N ASP A 197 -5.15 18.73 15.70
CA ASP A 197 -3.72 18.40 15.70
C ASP A 197 -3.42 17.07 16.40
N ARG A 198 -4.23 16.63 17.36
CA ARG A 198 -4.04 15.34 18.04
C ARG A 198 -4.27 14.17 17.08
N ILE A 199 -5.31 14.24 16.26
CA ILE A 199 -5.62 13.22 15.24
C ILE A 199 -4.58 13.23 14.13
N ARG A 200 -4.12 14.41 13.70
CA ARG A 200 -3.02 14.54 12.73
C ARG A 200 -1.74 13.91 13.26
N ALA A 201 -1.35 14.26 14.50
CA ALA A 201 -0.17 13.70 15.15
C ALA A 201 -0.25 12.17 15.28
N ALA A 202 -1.42 11.64 15.64
CA ALA A 202 -1.66 10.20 15.73
C ALA A 202 -1.52 9.49 14.38
N GLY A 203 -2.04 10.09 13.29
CA GLY A 203 -1.85 9.56 11.93
C GLY A 203 -0.37 9.44 11.56
N HIS A 204 0.43 10.47 11.85
CA HIS A 204 1.88 10.42 11.66
C HIS A 204 2.56 9.38 12.54
N PHE A 205 2.18 9.29 13.81
CA PHE A 205 2.73 8.32 14.76
C PHE A 205 2.44 6.89 14.33
N VAL A 206 1.21 6.58 13.90
CA VAL A 206 0.80 5.26 13.42
C VAL A 206 1.61 4.86 12.19
N VAL A 207 1.65 5.71 11.16
CA VAL A 207 2.34 5.38 9.91
C VAL A 207 3.85 5.26 10.12
N GLY A 208 4.45 6.22 10.84
CA GLY A 208 5.87 6.20 11.16
C GLY A 208 6.24 5.00 12.05
N GLY A 209 5.46 4.72 13.09
CA GLY A 209 5.70 3.62 14.02
C GLY A 209 5.60 2.25 13.35
N VAL A 210 4.58 2.03 12.51
CA VAL A 210 4.43 0.79 11.73
C VAL A 210 5.59 0.63 10.75
N ALA A 211 5.89 1.67 9.95
CA ALA A 211 6.97 1.62 8.97
C ALA A 211 8.33 1.34 9.64
N GLN A 212 8.63 2.02 10.75
CA GLN A 212 9.87 1.83 11.49
C GLN A 212 9.96 0.44 12.13
N THR A 213 8.87 -0.08 12.67
CA THR A 213 8.86 -1.43 13.27
C THR A 213 9.10 -2.51 12.21
N ILE A 214 8.48 -2.37 11.02
CA ILE A 214 8.75 -3.27 9.89
C ILE A 214 10.20 -3.15 9.42
N SER A 215 10.73 -1.92 9.35
CA SER A 215 12.13 -1.67 9.00
C SER A 215 13.10 -2.38 9.96
N ALA A 216 12.90 -2.24 11.27
CA ALA A 216 13.70 -2.90 12.31
C ALA A 216 13.55 -4.43 12.28
N TRP A 217 12.37 -4.95 11.91
CA TRP A 217 12.15 -6.38 11.71
C TRP A 217 12.94 -6.91 10.51
N LEU A 218 12.93 -6.20 9.39
CA LEU A 218 13.72 -6.54 8.19
C LEU A 218 15.24 -6.47 8.45
N ALA A 219 15.68 -5.55 9.31
CA ALA A 219 17.08 -5.43 9.74
C ALA A 219 17.49 -6.51 10.76
N GLY A 220 16.55 -7.33 11.26
CA GLY A 220 16.82 -8.36 12.28
C GLY A 220 17.04 -7.83 13.69
N GLU A 221 16.77 -6.54 13.93
CA GLU A 221 16.78 -5.90 15.26
C GLU A 221 15.57 -6.37 16.07
N VAL A 222 14.39 -6.41 15.43
CA VAL A 222 13.20 -7.06 15.96
C VAL A 222 13.13 -8.49 15.41
N ARG A 223 13.20 -9.50 16.27
CA ARG A 223 13.31 -10.92 15.86
C ARG A 223 12.01 -11.71 15.97
N PHE A 224 10.88 -11.04 15.85
CA PHE A 224 9.58 -11.72 15.89
C PHE A 224 9.37 -12.61 14.67
N LYS A 225 8.66 -13.73 14.88
CA LYS A 225 8.00 -14.43 13.78
C LYS A 225 6.88 -13.54 13.19
N PRO A 226 6.52 -13.69 11.91
CA PRO A 226 5.51 -12.85 11.25
C PRO A 226 4.21 -12.72 12.07
N GLU A 227 3.69 -13.82 12.61
CA GLU A 227 2.43 -13.84 13.37
C GLU A 227 2.52 -13.03 14.66
N ARG A 228 3.66 -13.08 15.36
CA ARG A 228 3.89 -12.29 16.58
C ARG A 228 4.05 -10.82 16.27
N LEU A 229 4.68 -10.47 15.15
CA LEU A 229 4.76 -9.08 14.71
C LEU A 229 3.36 -8.51 14.39
N ILE A 230 2.51 -9.31 13.74
CA ILE A 230 1.12 -8.93 13.44
C ILE A 230 0.33 -8.69 14.73
N GLU A 231 0.42 -9.61 15.69
CA GLU A 231 -0.24 -9.47 16.99
C GLU A 231 0.22 -8.21 17.73
N GLN A 232 1.53 -7.96 17.77
CA GLN A 232 2.08 -6.80 18.45
C GLN A 232 1.62 -5.48 17.81
N LEU A 233 1.72 -5.38 16.49
CA LEU A 233 1.32 -4.16 15.76
C LEU A 233 -0.20 -3.92 15.90
N ALA A 234 -1.02 -4.95 15.75
CA ALA A 234 -2.47 -4.82 15.93
C ALA A 234 -2.82 -4.35 17.35
N ALA A 235 -2.22 -4.96 18.39
CA ALA A 235 -2.48 -4.57 19.78
C ALA A 235 -2.11 -3.12 20.08
N LEU A 236 -1.01 -2.61 19.50
CA LEU A 236 -0.62 -1.20 19.65
C LEU A 236 -1.59 -0.26 18.95
N LEU A 237 -2.02 -0.60 17.72
CA LEU A 237 -2.96 0.22 16.96
C LEU A 237 -4.35 0.24 17.60
N ASP A 238 -4.81 -0.86 18.18
CA ASP A 238 -6.09 -0.92 18.89
C ASP A 238 -6.12 0.04 20.09
N LYS A 239 -4.99 0.19 20.80
CA LYS A 239 -4.86 1.18 21.88
C LYS A 239 -4.91 2.62 21.38
N LEU A 240 -4.34 2.89 20.21
CA LEU A 240 -4.42 4.20 19.56
C LEU A 240 -5.81 4.47 18.96
N GLY A 241 -6.68 3.47 18.87
CA GLY A 241 -8.08 3.65 18.47
C GLY A 241 -8.99 4.23 19.56
N ASP A 242 -8.50 4.43 20.79
CA ASP A 242 -9.30 4.95 21.90
C ASP A 242 -9.66 6.44 21.71
N PRO A 243 -10.95 6.81 21.60
CA PRO A 243 -11.37 8.20 21.45
C PRO A 243 -10.91 9.12 22.57
N ALA A 244 -10.64 8.58 23.78
CA ALA A 244 -10.19 9.38 24.92
C ALA A 244 -8.83 10.06 24.68
N LEU A 245 -7.99 9.52 23.80
CA LEU A 245 -6.68 10.08 23.47
C LEU A 245 -6.76 11.42 22.70
N TYR A 246 -7.91 11.72 22.09
CA TYR A 246 -8.05 12.80 21.10
C TYR A 246 -9.01 13.92 21.53
N ARG A 247 -9.55 13.83 22.74
CA ARG A 247 -10.39 14.87 23.34
C ARG A 247 -9.56 15.73 24.27
N ASP A 248 -9.80 17.03 24.27
CA ASP A 248 -9.18 17.96 25.21
C ASP A 248 -9.60 17.70 26.66
#